data_AF-A0A7S0APE9-F1
#
_entry.id   AF-A0A7S0APE9-F1
#
_cell.length_a   1.000
_cell.length_b   1.000
_cell.length_c   1.000
_cell.angle_alpha   90.00
_cell.angle_beta   90.00
_cell.angle_gamma   90.00
#
_symmetry.space_group_name_H-M   'P 1'
#
loop_
_entity.id
_entity.type
_entity.pdbx_description
1 polymer ?
#
loop_
_entity_poly.entity_id
_entity_poly.type
_entity_poly.pdbx_seq_one_letter_code
_entity_poly.pdbx_strand_id
1 'polypeptide(L)'
;TDEMPAMLVDCFKRTQSLVSTADRTKKLSAQMSGTTATVVIHDHNKNKLTVSHVADSTAVLGKIKIKGEKREVEAMQLTRDHKPNLKEERARIEKAGGRVVFDGYANHRIYAKNARYPGLNMS
;
A
#
# COMPACT_ATOMS: atom_id res chain seq x y z
N THR A 1 -7.44 0.52 -20.86
CA THR A 1 -7.16 1.90 -21.32
C THR A 1 -5.78 2.34 -20.82
N ASP A 2 -5.11 3.27 -21.49
CA ASP A 2 -3.82 3.82 -21.02
C ASP A 2 -4.00 4.76 -19.83
N GLU A 3 -5.23 5.19 -19.57
CA GLU A 3 -5.64 6.00 -18.43
C GLU A 3 -5.78 5.19 -17.12
N MET A 4 -5.65 3.86 -17.18
CA MET A 4 -5.86 2.96 -16.03
C MET A 4 -5.06 3.38 -14.78
N PRO A 5 -3.78 3.79 -14.87
CA PRO A 5 -3.04 4.22 -13.68
C PRO A 5 -3.64 5.46 -13.02
N ALA A 6 -4.06 6.46 -13.80
CA ALA A 6 -4.68 7.68 -13.29
C ALA A 6 -6.04 7.38 -12.64
N MET A 7 -6.86 6.56 -13.32
CA MET A 7 -8.14 6.11 -12.79
C MET A 7 -7.99 5.36 -11.46
N LEU A 8 -6.97 4.51 -11.32
CA LEU A 8 -6.71 3.81 -10.07
C LEU A 8 -6.40 4.79 -8.94
N VAL A 9 -5.51 5.76 -9.17
CA VAL A 9 -5.22 6.81 -8.17
C VAL A 9 -6.50 7.53 -7.72
N ASP A 10 -7.37 7.88 -8.66
CA ASP A 10 -8.64 8.55 -8.34
C ASP A 10 -9.60 7.62 -7.59
N CYS A 11 -9.64 6.33 -7.93
CA CYS A 11 -10.41 5.33 -7.20
C CYS A 11 -9.94 5.20 -5.74
N PHE A 12 -8.63 5.16 -5.47
CA PHE A 12 -8.11 5.13 -4.09
C PHE A 12 -8.53 6.37 -3.31
N LYS A 13 -8.38 7.57 -3.89
CA LYS A 13 -8.81 8.84 -3.26
C LYS A 13 -10.32 8.89 -3.03
N ARG A 14 -11.11 8.42 -4.00
CA ARG A 14 -12.57 8.39 -3.90
C ARG A 14 -13.03 7.41 -2.83
N THR A 15 -12.43 6.23 -2.75
CA THR A 15 -12.72 5.24 -1.70
C THR A 15 -12.41 5.82 -0.32
N GLN A 16 -11.26 6.47 -0.13
CA GLN A 16 -10.95 7.16 1.14
C GLN A 16 -12.02 8.20 1.49
N SER A 17 -12.47 8.99 0.52
CA SER A 17 -13.52 10.01 0.72
C SER A 17 -14.87 9.40 1.11
N LEU A 18 -15.20 8.25 0.52
CA LEU A 18 -16.40 7.48 0.84
C LEU A 18 -16.32 6.91 2.27
N VAL A 19 -15.19 6.33 2.67
CA VAL A 19 -14.96 5.83 4.03
C VAL A 19 -15.11 6.95 5.05
N SER A 20 -14.45 8.10 4.83
CA SER A 20 -14.58 9.26 5.72
C SER A 20 -16.01 9.81 5.80
N THR A 21 -16.79 9.70 4.72
CA THR A 21 -18.21 10.09 4.73
C THR A 21 -19.09 9.08 5.45
N ALA A 22 -18.85 7.78 5.26
CA ALA A 22 -19.54 6.71 5.98
C ALA A 22 -19.28 6.81 7.49
N ASP A 23 -18.05 7.15 7.88
CA ASP A 23 -17.68 7.41 9.28
C ASP A 23 -18.43 8.62 9.88
N ARG A 24 -18.35 9.77 9.22
CA ARG A 24 -19.05 10.99 9.65
C ARG A 24 -20.57 10.82 9.75
N THR A 25 -21.15 10.02 8.86
CA THR A 25 -22.60 9.72 8.85
C THR A 25 -22.98 8.55 9.76
N LYS A 26 -22.03 8.04 10.56
CA LYS A 26 -22.21 6.91 11.50
C LYS A 26 -22.71 5.62 10.85
N LYS A 27 -22.48 5.44 9.55
CA LYS A 27 -22.77 4.21 8.81
C LYS A 27 -21.65 3.17 8.92
N LEU A 28 -20.46 3.63 9.25
CA LEU A 28 -19.25 2.84 9.50
C LEU A 28 -18.52 3.47 10.69
N SER A 29 -17.77 2.70 11.47
CA SER A 29 -16.82 3.24 12.45
C SER A 29 -15.42 2.90 11.97
N ALA A 30 -14.68 3.89 11.46
CA ALA A 30 -13.37 3.71 10.86
C ALA A 30 -12.30 4.66 11.41
N GLN A 31 -12.63 5.55 12.36
CA GLN A 31 -11.68 6.57 12.87
C GLN A 31 -10.36 6.01 13.42
N MET A 32 -10.42 4.84 14.05
CA MET A 32 -9.26 4.17 14.67
C MET A 32 -8.85 2.90 13.92
N SER A 33 -9.39 2.70 12.72
CA SER A 33 -9.10 1.56 11.87
C SER A 33 -8.41 2.01 10.59
N GLY A 34 -7.71 1.08 9.97
CA GLY A 34 -7.06 1.27 8.68
C GLY A 34 -6.99 -0.05 7.96
N THR A 35 -6.77 0.00 6.65
CA THR A 35 -6.59 -1.19 5.83
C THR A 35 -5.55 -0.91 4.77
N THR A 36 -4.82 -1.95 4.39
CA THR A 36 -3.99 -1.94 3.18
C THR A 36 -4.89 -2.22 1.98
N ALA A 37 -4.40 -1.96 0.78
CA ALA A 37 -5.09 -2.44 -0.42
C ALA A 37 -4.08 -2.66 -1.54
N THR A 38 -4.12 -3.85 -2.14
CA THR A 38 -3.30 -4.24 -3.27
C THR A 38 -4.20 -4.81 -4.35
N VAL A 39 -4.22 -4.17 -5.51
CA VAL A 39 -5.12 -4.47 -6.62
C VAL A 39 -4.29 -4.79 -7.85
N VAL A 40 -4.59 -5.93 -8.48
CA VAL A 40 -4.00 -6.34 -9.76
C VAL A 40 -5.11 -6.47 -10.78
N ILE A 41 -5.01 -5.71 -11.87
CA ILE A 41 -5.93 -5.80 -13.01
C ILE A 41 -5.18 -6.48 -14.15
N HIS A 42 -5.71 -7.61 -14.61
CA HIS A 42 -5.21 -8.33 -15.78
C HIS A 42 -6.08 -8.03 -17.00
N ASP A 43 -5.55 -7.19 -17.89
CA ASP A 43 -6.16 -6.95 -19.19
C ASP A 43 -5.65 -8.01 -20.18
N HIS A 44 -6.45 -9.06 -20.40
CA HIS A 44 -6.11 -10.18 -21.29
C HIS A 44 -5.97 -9.74 -22.75
N ASN A 45 -6.79 -8.78 -23.20
CA ASN A 45 -6.76 -8.30 -24.59
C ASN A 45 -5.47 -7.54 -24.89
N LYS A 46 -4.96 -6.80 -23.90
CA LYS A 46 -3.69 -6.07 -24.01
C LYS A 46 -2.48 -6.84 -23.49
N ASN A 47 -2.68 -8.05 -22.96
CA ASN A 47 -1.67 -8.84 -22.25
C ASN A 47 -0.89 -7.99 -21.22
N LYS A 48 -1.61 -7.22 -20.41
CA LYS A 48 -1.02 -6.21 -19.50
C LYS A 48 -1.54 -6.40 -18.08
N LEU A 49 -0.62 -6.48 -17.13
CA LEU A 49 -0.92 -6.38 -15.71
C LEU A 49 -0.75 -4.93 -15.25
N THR A 50 -1.78 -4.37 -14.62
CA THR A 50 -1.70 -3.08 -13.92
C THR A 50 -1.82 -3.34 -12.42
N VAL A 51 -0.83 -2.91 -11.66
CA VAL A 51 -0.75 -3.12 -10.22
C VAL A 51 -0.84 -1.77 -9.52
N SER A 52 -1.71 -1.66 -8.53
CA SER A 52 -1.81 -0.48 -7.67
C SER A 52 -1.92 -0.95 -6.23
N HIS A 53 -1.14 -0.35 -5.33
CA HIS A 53 -1.18 -0.70 -3.93
C HIS A 53 -1.01 0.51 -3.02
N VAL A 54 -1.46 0.37 -1.78
CA VAL A 54 -1.23 1.30 -0.68
C VAL A 54 -0.83 0.51 0.56
N ALA A 55 0.08 1.09 1.34
CA ALA A 55 0.75 0.47 2.47
C ALA A 55 1.65 -0.72 2.04
N ASP A 56 1.63 -1.81 2.79
CA ASP A 56 2.71 -2.79 2.84
C ASP A 56 2.26 -4.24 2.58
N SER A 57 1.11 -4.40 1.91
CA SER A 57 0.74 -5.71 1.36
C SER A 57 1.44 -5.95 0.02
N THR A 58 2.21 -7.04 -0.06
CA THR A 58 3.02 -7.37 -1.22
C THR A 58 2.25 -8.19 -2.26
N ALA A 59 2.32 -7.82 -3.55
CA ALA A 59 1.94 -8.70 -4.66
C ALA A 59 3.18 -9.35 -5.29
N VAL A 60 3.08 -10.64 -5.61
CA VAL A 60 4.17 -11.44 -6.20
C VAL A 60 3.63 -12.22 -7.40
N LEU A 61 4.35 -12.16 -8.52
CA LEU A 61 4.09 -12.95 -9.72
C LEU A 61 4.99 -14.19 -9.75
N GLY A 62 4.38 -15.37 -9.77
CA GLY A 62 5.09 -16.62 -10.03
C GLY A 62 5.28 -16.83 -11.53
N LYS A 63 6.52 -16.87 -12.01
CA LYS A 63 6.87 -17.22 -13.38
C LYS A 63 7.39 -18.65 -13.43
N ILE A 64 6.78 -19.49 -14.25
CA ILE A 64 7.29 -20.85 -14.48
C ILE A 64 8.47 -20.75 -15.45
N LYS A 65 9.65 -21.14 -15.00
CA LYS A 65 10.85 -21.33 -15.82
C LYS A 65 11.09 -22.82 -16.03
N ILE A 66 11.39 -23.20 -17.26
CA ILE A 66 11.77 -24.57 -17.60
C ILE A 66 13.29 -24.61 -17.67
N LYS A 67 13.92 -25.46 -16.86
CA LYS A 67 15.37 -25.65 -16.83
C LYS A 67 15.68 -27.14 -17.05
N GLY A 68 15.89 -27.52 -18.31
CA GLY A 68 15.91 -28.92 -18.73
C GLY A 68 14.53 -29.56 -18.56
N GLU A 69 14.45 -30.69 -17.85
CA GLU A 69 13.19 -31.40 -17.58
C GLU A 69 12.45 -30.87 -16.33
N LYS A 70 13.06 -29.96 -15.56
CA LYS A 70 12.48 -29.43 -14.32
C LYS A 70 11.69 -28.14 -14.58
N ARG A 71 10.53 -28.03 -13.90
CA ARG A 71 9.75 -26.78 -13.79
C ARG A 71 10.10 -26.10 -12.48
N GLU A 72 10.69 -24.92 -12.55
CA GLU A 72 10.99 -24.07 -11.41
C GLU A 72 10.04 -22.87 -11.40
N VAL A 73 9.63 -22.42 -10.20
CA VAL A 73 8.85 -21.19 -10.04
C VAL A 73 9.77 -20.09 -9.57
N GLU A 74 9.91 -19.04 -10.38
CA GLU A 74 10.59 -17.81 -10.01
C GLU A 74 9.58 -16.81 -9.47
N ALA A 75 9.79 -16.34 -8.25
CA ALA A 75 8.97 -15.30 -7.64
C ALA A 75 9.49 -13.91 -8.05
N MET A 76 8.58 -13.08 -8.58
CA MET A 76 8.87 -11.69 -8.95
C MET A 76 7.95 -10.75 -8.16
N GLN A 77 8.51 -9.99 -7.24
CA GLN A 77 7.77 -8.98 -6.49
C GLN A 77 7.29 -7.86 -7.42
N LEU A 78 6.00 -7.52 -7.34
CA LEU A 78 5.35 -6.51 -8.19
C LEU A 78 5.11 -5.17 -7.48
N THR A 79 5.19 -5.15 -6.15
CA THR A 79 4.92 -3.97 -5.32
C THR A 79 6.10 -3.69 -4.41
N ARG A 80 6.29 -2.42 -4.04
CA ARG A 80 7.30 -2.03 -3.06
C ARG A 80 6.61 -1.58 -1.79
N ASP A 81 6.69 -2.38 -0.74
CA ASP A 81 6.01 -2.09 0.52
C ASP A 81 6.36 -0.70 1.08
N HIS A 82 5.35 0.05 1.51
CA HIS A 82 5.55 1.36 2.11
C HIS A 82 5.93 1.20 3.59
N LYS A 83 7.22 1.01 3.87
CA LYS A 83 7.74 0.92 5.24
C LYS A 83 8.26 2.28 5.74
N PRO A 84 7.89 2.73 6.96
CA PRO A 84 8.23 4.08 7.45
C PRO A 84 9.75 4.35 7.58
N ASN A 85 10.56 3.31 7.71
CA ASN A 85 12.02 3.41 7.81
C ASN A 85 12.71 3.59 6.45
N LEU A 86 12.02 3.38 5.32
CA LEU A 86 12.59 3.65 4.01
C LEU A 86 12.82 5.15 3.86
N LYS A 87 14.01 5.54 3.40
CA LYS A 87 14.44 6.95 3.32
C LYS A 87 13.42 7.86 2.63
N GLU A 88 12.88 7.41 1.50
CA GLU A 88 11.89 8.16 0.71
C GLU A 88 10.56 8.30 1.44
N GLU A 89 10.09 7.22 2.07
CA GLU A 89 8.80 7.21 2.78
C GLU A 89 8.89 8.02 4.07
N ARG A 90 10.00 7.91 4.80
CA ARG A 90 10.31 8.76 5.95
C ARG A 90 10.28 10.24 5.58
N ALA A 91 10.95 10.62 4.50
CA ALA A 91 10.96 12.00 4.01
C ALA A 91 9.57 12.48 3.62
N ARG A 92 8.75 11.64 2.96
CA ARG A 92 7.36 11.95 2.63
C ARG A 92 6.52 12.21 3.89
N ILE A 93 6.65 11.35 4.90
CA ILE A 93 5.94 11.46 6.19
C ILE A 93 6.34 12.75 6.91
N GLU A 94 7.65 13.00 7.05
CA GLU A 94 8.17 14.18 7.76
C GLU A 94 7.78 15.49 7.05
N LYS A 95 7.82 15.51 5.71
CA LYS A 95 7.34 16.64 4.89
C LYS A 95 5.85 16.91 5.10
N ALA A 96 5.06 15.88 5.33
CA ALA A 96 3.63 16.00 5.65
C ALA A 96 3.34 16.38 7.12
N GLY A 97 4.38 16.62 7.93
CA GLY A 97 4.23 16.95 9.35
C GLY A 97 4.03 15.72 10.26
N GLY A 98 4.33 14.52 9.78
CA GLY A 98 4.42 13.32 10.60
C GLY A 98 5.81 13.17 11.24
N ARG A 99 5.93 12.20 12.16
CA ARG A 99 7.21 11.75 12.71
C ARG A 99 7.28 10.23 12.70
N VAL A 100 8.43 9.70 12.29
CA VAL A 100 8.73 8.28 12.31
C VAL A 100 9.58 7.97 13.54
N VAL A 101 9.13 7.03 14.38
CA VAL A 101 9.81 6.68 15.63
C VAL A 101 9.97 5.18 15.72
N PHE A 102 11.19 4.72 16.01
CA PHE A 102 11.47 3.32 16.28
C PHE A 102 10.80 2.88 17.59
N ASP A 103 10.15 1.72 17.58
CA ASP A 103 9.41 1.21 18.74
C ASP A 103 10.31 0.59 19.83
N GLY A 104 11.61 0.51 19.58
CA GLY A 104 12.59 -0.07 20.50
C GLY A 104 12.82 -1.57 20.30
N TYR A 105 12.14 -2.21 19.34
CA TYR A 105 12.30 -3.63 19.07
C TYR A 105 12.56 -3.94 17.60
N ALA A 106 11.58 -3.71 16.72
CA ALA A 106 11.67 -4.14 15.32
C ALA A 106 10.95 -3.21 14.34
N ASN A 107 10.02 -2.37 14.78
CA ASN A 107 9.17 -1.61 13.87
C ASN A 107 9.35 -0.10 14.03
N HIS A 108 8.85 0.62 13.02
CA HIS A 108 8.79 2.08 13.04
C HIS A 108 7.33 2.50 13.03
N ARG A 109 6.98 3.38 13.96
CA ARG A 109 5.62 3.91 14.12
C ARG A 109 5.54 5.35 13.64
N ILE A 110 4.39 5.68 13.06
CA ILE A 110 4.10 7.03 12.58
C ILE A 110 3.18 7.75 13.58
N TYR A 111 3.57 8.96 13.94
CA TYR A 111 2.80 9.84 14.82
C TYR A 111 2.62 11.22 14.17
N ALA A 112 1.63 11.98 14.62
CA ALA A 112 1.54 13.40 14.27
C ALA A 112 2.66 14.22 14.98
N LYS A 113 3.09 15.33 14.37
CA LYS A 113 4.24 16.15 14.80
C LYS A 113 4.30 16.40 16.31
N ASN A 114 3.19 16.83 16.89
CA ASN A 114 3.09 17.26 18.28
C ASN A 114 2.20 16.33 19.12
N ALA A 115 2.00 15.09 18.68
CA ALA A 115 1.12 14.15 19.38
C ALA A 115 1.73 12.76 19.54
N ARG A 116 1.27 12.04 20.57
CA ARG A 116 1.59 10.62 20.82
C ARG A 116 0.63 9.65 20.13
N TYR A 117 -0.28 10.15 19.31
CA TYR A 117 -1.21 9.38 18.49
C TYR A 117 -0.98 9.67 16.99
N PRO A 118 -1.45 8.83 16.05
CA PRO A 118 -2.11 7.54 16.28
C PRO A 118 -1.13 6.39 16.59
N GLY A 119 0.15 6.53 16.28
CA GLY A 119 1.13 5.46 16.45
C GLY A 119 0.94 4.32 15.43
N LEU A 120 0.67 4.69 14.18
CA LEU A 120 0.41 3.76 13.07
C LEU A 120 1.62 2.86 12.86
N ASN A 121 1.37 1.57 12.68
CA ASN A 121 2.40 0.59 12.33
C ASN A 121 2.11 0.05 10.91
N MET A 122 3.17 -0.15 10.14
CA MET A 122 3.16 -0.85 8.85
C MET A 122 4.22 -1.96 8.97
N SER A 123 3.76 -3.18 9.31
CA SER A 123 4.52 -4.36 9.72
C SER A 123 4.87 -5.27 8.56
#